data_AF-A0A3D1PM68-F1
#
_entry.id   AF-A0A3D1PM68-F1
#
_cell.length_a   1.000
_cell.length_b   1.000
_cell.length_c   1.000
_cell.angle_alpha   90.00
_cell.angle_beta   90.00
_cell.angle_gamma   90.00
#
_symmetry.space_group_name_H-M   'P 1'
#
loop_
_entity.id
_entity.type
_entity.pdbx_description
1 polymer ?
#
loop_
_entity_poly.entity_id
_entity_poly.type
_entity_poly.pdbx_seq_one_letter_code
_entity_poly.pdbx_strand_id
1 'polypeptide(L)'
;MYEFIKERIEEVIKNKPPEAVLFSGGVDSSAILYHAAKERNDVMGITVGVEGRETSDIIYSKLVARQLGIKNHRVYYVEPEKVKKMVETSVKVLKTFNPEWISSTTTLLLGTMYAKKNGLHSISSGEGADDLLGSFPFFTNWKGSQKQLSEILEQRLDEIVVMSDVIAKSMNMDYIAPFQDKRVKEAILSIPIKERMKQDGKIRTKYPLRKAYEEYLPADCITRPQTMAFTGSGIYETIQSIGDEITTQEYMQALQSILPFKSKFEYALFKIYQKHFDFKKEVNGKRMCSLWKFNEWKYC
;
A
#
# COMPACT_ATOMS: atom_id res chain seq x y z
N MET A 1 21.61 -8.91 14.15
CA MET A 1 21.27 -7.62 14.83
C MET A 1 19.78 -7.29 14.74
N TYR A 2 19.10 -7.49 13.60
CA TYR A 2 17.67 -7.13 13.44
C TYR A 2 16.69 -8.32 13.49
N GLU A 3 17.15 -9.52 13.90
CA GLU A 3 16.35 -10.76 13.93
C GLU A 3 15.04 -10.62 14.71
N PHE A 4 15.03 -9.81 15.77
CA PHE A 4 13.83 -9.57 16.58
C PHE A 4 12.65 -9.01 15.76
N ILE A 5 12.89 -8.27 14.66
CA ILE A 5 11.81 -7.80 13.77
C ILE A 5 11.11 -9.00 13.12
N LYS A 6 11.91 -9.92 12.56
CA LYS A 6 11.45 -11.15 11.94
C LYS A 6 10.68 -12.00 12.94
N GLU A 7 11.21 -12.17 14.15
CA GLU A 7 10.55 -12.91 15.24
C GLU A 7 9.16 -12.33 15.58
N ARG A 8 9.03 -11.00 15.69
CA ARG A 8 7.71 -10.40 15.95
C ARG A 8 6.75 -10.56 14.79
N ILE A 9 7.21 -10.47 13.54
CA ILE A 9 6.36 -10.75 12.37
C ILE A 9 5.93 -12.22 12.37
N GLU A 10 6.84 -13.15 12.65
CA GLU A 10 6.57 -14.57 12.76
C GLU A 10 5.51 -14.86 13.84
N GLU A 11 5.64 -14.27 15.03
CA GLU A 11 4.66 -14.41 16.11
C GLU A 11 3.25 -13.94 15.71
N VAL A 12 3.15 -12.82 14.99
CA VAL A 12 1.85 -12.31 14.52
C VAL A 12 1.22 -13.28 13.54
N ILE A 13 1.99 -13.73 12.54
CA ILE A 13 1.51 -14.64 11.51
C ILE A 13 1.16 -16.02 12.09
N LYS A 14 1.96 -16.55 13.01
CA LYS A 14 1.68 -17.82 13.68
C LYS A 14 0.39 -17.78 14.50
N ASN A 15 0.10 -16.65 15.15
CA ASN A 15 -1.12 -16.50 15.94
C ASN A 15 -2.39 -16.45 15.06
N LYS A 16 -2.30 -15.85 13.88
CA LYS A 16 -3.41 -15.80 12.91
C LYS A 16 -2.88 -15.92 11.48
N PRO A 17 -2.64 -17.14 10.98
CA PRO A 17 -2.10 -17.34 9.63
C PRO A 17 -3.13 -16.92 8.57
N PRO A 18 -2.80 -15.98 7.66
CA PRO A 18 -3.72 -15.57 6.62
C PRO A 18 -3.86 -16.66 5.54
N GLU A 19 -5.03 -16.76 4.93
CA GLU A 19 -5.27 -17.66 3.79
C GLU A 19 -4.67 -17.11 2.49
N ALA A 20 -4.57 -15.79 2.37
CA ALA A 20 -3.92 -15.12 1.25
C ALA A 20 -3.00 -13.98 1.68
N VAL A 21 -1.95 -13.74 0.90
CA VAL A 21 -1.07 -12.58 1.03
C VAL A 21 -1.10 -11.79 -0.27
N LEU A 22 -1.44 -10.50 -0.18
CA LEU A 22 -1.26 -9.58 -1.30
C LEU A 22 0.24 -9.36 -1.50
N PHE A 23 0.76 -9.90 -2.60
CA PHE A 23 2.16 -10.22 -2.78
C PHE A 23 2.74 -9.53 -4.01
N SER A 24 3.69 -8.61 -3.79
CA SER A 24 4.35 -7.83 -4.86
C SER A 24 5.78 -8.30 -5.15
N GLY A 25 6.29 -9.28 -4.39
CA GLY A 25 7.71 -9.64 -4.38
C GLY A 25 8.61 -8.59 -3.69
N GLY A 26 8.05 -7.52 -3.13
CA GLY A 26 8.77 -6.60 -2.24
C GLY A 26 8.98 -7.20 -0.85
N VAL A 27 10.02 -6.75 -0.15
CA VAL A 27 10.48 -7.32 1.13
C VAL A 27 9.37 -7.47 2.17
N ASP A 28 8.44 -6.51 2.25
CA ASP A 28 7.37 -6.53 3.26
C ASP A 28 6.39 -7.68 3.00
N SER A 29 5.88 -7.80 1.76
CA SER A 29 4.95 -8.86 1.39
C SER A 29 5.63 -10.24 1.35
N SER A 30 6.92 -10.29 0.99
CA SER A 30 7.71 -11.52 0.98
C SER A 30 7.97 -12.05 2.38
N ALA A 31 8.27 -11.18 3.35
CA ALA A 31 8.41 -11.55 4.76
C ALA A 31 7.12 -12.20 5.29
N ILE A 32 5.97 -11.59 4.99
CA ILE A 32 4.65 -12.10 5.39
C ILE A 32 4.37 -13.45 4.73
N LEU A 33 4.53 -13.55 3.42
CA LEU A 33 4.26 -14.79 2.67
C LEU A 33 5.20 -15.93 3.09
N TYR A 34 6.47 -15.62 3.37
CA TYR A 34 7.44 -16.58 3.89
C TYR A 34 6.95 -17.21 5.19
N HIS A 35 6.53 -16.40 6.18
CA HIS A 35 6.01 -16.94 7.44
C HIS A 35 4.67 -17.65 7.25
N ALA A 36 3.75 -17.09 6.45
CA ALA A 36 2.44 -17.70 6.24
C ALA A 36 2.56 -19.09 5.59
N ALA A 37 3.52 -19.28 4.68
CA ALA A 37 3.77 -20.56 4.03
C ALA A 37 4.37 -21.64 4.95
N LYS A 38 4.99 -21.25 6.08
CA LYS A 38 5.43 -22.19 7.11
C LYS A 38 4.26 -22.71 7.94
N GLU A 39 3.24 -21.89 8.12
CA GLU A 39 2.04 -22.24 8.91
C GLU A 39 0.95 -22.89 8.04
N ARG A 40 0.93 -22.62 6.73
CA ARG A 40 -0.09 -23.09 5.79
C ARG A 40 0.53 -23.54 4.46
N ASN A 41 0.31 -24.81 4.12
CA ASN A 41 0.73 -25.36 2.82
C ASN A 41 -0.11 -24.82 1.64
N ASP A 42 -1.29 -24.27 1.92
CA ASP A 42 -2.27 -23.81 0.94
C ASP A 42 -2.34 -22.29 0.79
N VAL A 43 -1.53 -21.52 1.54
CA VAL A 43 -1.55 -20.05 1.48
C VAL A 43 -1.39 -19.54 0.05
N MET A 44 -2.27 -18.63 -0.36
CA MET A 44 -2.24 -18.05 -1.69
C MET A 44 -1.45 -16.74 -1.72
N GLY A 45 -0.36 -16.69 -2.48
CA GLY A 45 0.28 -15.42 -2.83
C GLY A 45 -0.46 -14.79 -4.02
N ILE A 46 -0.99 -13.57 -3.88
CA ILE A 46 -1.78 -12.91 -4.92
C ILE A 46 -1.09 -11.65 -5.39
N THR A 47 -0.72 -11.62 -6.67
CA THR A 47 -0.19 -10.41 -7.33
C THR A 47 -1.24 -9.88 -8.29
N VAL A 48 -1.55 -8.58 -8.22
CA VAL A 48 -2.43 -7.92 -9.19
C VAL A 48 -1.59 -7.31 -10.30
N GLY A 49 -1.98 -7.55 -11.54
CA GLY A 49 -1.37 -6.97 -12.73
C GLY A 49 -2.43 -6.53 -13.74
N VAL A 50 -2.06 -5.66 -14.65
CA VAL A 50 -2.94 -5.26 -15.78
C VAL A 50 -2.57 -6.06 -17.01
N GLU A 51 -3.56 -6.58 -17.72
CA GLU A 51 -3.35 -7.32 -18.97
C GLU A 51 -2.55 -6.51 -19.99
N GLY A 52 -1.66 -7.19 -20.73
CA GLY A 52 -0.77 -6.55 -21.70
C GLY A 52 0.40 -5.77 -21.07
N ARG A 53 0.55 -5.78 -19.73
CA ARG A 53 1.68 -5.14 -19.03
C ARG A 53 2.44 -6.15 -18.19
N GLU A 54 3.75 -6.23 -18.40
CA GLU A 54 4.65 -7.00 -17.52
C GLU A 54 5.39 -6.01 -16.61
N THR A 55 4.76 -5.68 -15.48
CA THR A 55 5.24 -4.67 -14.53
C THR A 55 6.16 -5.26 -13.47
N SER A 56 6.82 -4.41 -12.69
CA SER A 56 7.83 -4.86 -11.72
C SER A 56 7.25 -5.80 -10.65
N ASP A 57 6.04 -5.57 -10.13
CA ASP A 57 5.47 -6.48 -9.13
C ASP A 57 5.21 -7.87 -9.72
N ILE A 58 4.79 -7.95 -10.99
CA ILE A 58 4.56 -9.23 -11.68
C ILE A 58 5.87 -10.01 -11.83
N ILE A 59 6.93 -9.32 -12.29
CA ILE A 59 8.23 -9.94 -12.52
C ILE A 59 8.83 -10.43 -11.19
N TYR A 60 8.89 -9.56 -10.18
CA TYR A 60 9.50 -9.89 -8.90
C TYR A 60 8.67 -10.89 -8.09
N SER A 61 7.34 -10.80 -8.10
CA SER A 61 6.52 -11.79 -7.41
C SER A 61 6.71 -13.20 -7.98
N LYS A 62 6.71 -13.38 -9.30
CA LYS A 62 6.97 -14.68 -9.93
C LYS A 62 8.36 -15.22 -9.56
N LEU A 63 9.38 -14.36 -9.60
CA LEU A 63 10.76 -14.72 -9.26
C LEU A 63 10.87 -15.17 -7.80
N VAL A 64 10.39 -14.32 -6.88
CA VAL A 64 10.50 -14.55 -5.44
C VAL A 64 9.65 -15.74 -5.01
N ALA A 65 8.42 -15.89 -5.52
CA ALA A 65 7.58 -17.07 -5.26
C ALA A 65 8.28 -18.37 -5.67
N ARG A 66 8.91 -18.38 -6.86
CA ARG A 66 9.67 -19.55 -7.34
C ARG A 66 10.84 -19.88 -6.42
N GLN A 67 11.64 -18.88 -6.06
CA GLN A 67 12.82 -19.06 -5.19
C GLN A 67 12.43 -19.47 -3.76
N LEU A 68 11.27 -19.02 -3.26
CA LEU A 68 10.73 -19.42 -1.96
C LEU A 68 9.94 -20.75 -2.00
N GLY A 69 9.76 -21.36 -3.17
CA GLY A 69 8.99 -22.60 -3.31
C GLY A 69 7.47 -22.45 -3.11
N ILE A 70 6.93 -21.22 -3.24
CA ILE A 70 5.50 -20.95 -3.08
C ILE A 70 4.73 -21.44 -4.31
N LYS A 71 4.11 -22.62 -4.18
CA LYS A 71 3.38 -23.27 -5.29
C LYS A 71 2.05 -22.58 -5.62
N ASN A 72 1.39 -22.00 -4.62
CA ASN A 72 0.09 -21.34 -4.79
C ASN A 72 0.23 -19.82 -4.98
N HIS A 73 1.16 -19.40 -5.85
CA HIS A 73 1.27 -18.02 -6.29
C HIS A 73 0.40 -17.81 -7.54
N ARG A 74 -0.43 -16.76 -7.52
CA ARG A 74 -1.33 -16.38 -8.61
C ARG A 74 -1.09 -14.93 -9.00
N VAL A 75 -0.87 -14.71 -10.30
CA VAL A 75 -0.95 -13.37 -10.88
C VAL A 75 -2.35 -13.18 -11.44
N TYR A 76 -3.13 -12.30 -10.83
CA TYR A 76 -4.42 -11.88 -11.33
C TYR A 76 -4.22 -10.75 -12.33
N TYR A 77 -4.17 -11.11 -13.61
CA TYR A 77 -4.20 -10.16 -14.72
C TYR A 77 -5.62 -9.63 -14.90
N VAL A 78 -5.76 -8.31 -14.91
CA VAL A 78 -7.04 -7.61 -14.98
C VAL A 78 -7.10 -6.79 -16.26
N GLU A 79 -8.17 -6.95 -17.03
CA GLU A 79 -8.46 -6.10 -18.18
C GLU A 79 -8.45 -4.61 -17.81
N PRO A 80 -7.82 -3.73 -18.61
CA PRO A 80 -7.74 -2.28 -18.33
C PRO A 80 -9.09 -1.62 -18.07
N GLU A 81 -10.12 -1.99 -18.84
CA GLU A 81 -11.47 -1.44 -18.67
C GLU A 81 -12.12 -1.88 -17.35
N LYS A 82 -11.83 -3.11 -16.90
CA LYS A 82 -12.26 -3.56 -15.57
C LYS A 82 -11.55 -2.78 -14.47
N VAL A 83 -10.26 -2.49 -14.62
CA VAL A 83 -9.51 -1.65 -13.68
C VAL A 83 -10.16 -0.26 -13.56
N LYS A 84 -10.47 0.40 -14.69
CA LYS A 84 -11.15 1.71 -14.69
C LYS A 84 -12.51 1.66 -14.00
N LYS A 85 -13.31 0.61 -14.26
CA LYS A 85 -14.62 0.42 -13.60
C LYS A 85 -14.52 0.28 -12.08
N MET A 86 -13.38 -0.19 -11.55
CA MET A 86 -13.18 -0.30 -10.10
C MET A 86 -12.88 1.03 -9.41
N VAL A 87 -12.51 2.07 -10.16
CA VAL A 87 -12.14 3.38 -9.59
C VAL A 87 -13.28 3.99 -8.78
N GLU A 88 -14.53 3.91 -9.27
CA GLU A 88 -15.69 4.41 -8.53
C GLU A 88 -15.91 3.66 -7.21
N THR A 89 -15.70 2.34 -7.21
CA THR A 89 -15.76 1.54 -5.98
C THR A 89 -14.65 1.94 -5.01
N SER A 90 -13.41 2.15 -5.50
CA SER A 90 -12.29 2.63 -4.68
C SER A 90 -12.58 3.99 -4.04
N VAL A 91 -13.20 4.91 -4.80
CA VAL A 91 -13.66 6.22 -4.29
C VAL A 91 -14.71 6.05 -3.19
N LYS A 92 -15.68 5.15 -3.37
CA LYS A 92 -16.71 4.87 -2.36
C LYS A 92 -16.15 4.26 -1.08
N VAL A 93 -15.24 3.27 -1.23
CA VAL A 93 -14.65 2.53 -0.11
C VAL A 93 -13.78 3.46 0.74
N LEU A 94 -12.86 4.21 0.10
CA LEU A 94 -11.91 5.05 0.83
C LEU A 94 -12.40 6.47 1.07
N LYS A 95 -13.51 6.88 0.43
CA LYS A 95 -14.13 8.21 0.56
C LYS A 95 -13.11 9.34 0.31
N THR A 96 -12.33 9.20 -0.76
CA THR A 96 -11.32 10.18 -1.18
C THR A 96 -11.30 10.29 -2.70
N PHE A 97 -10.63 11.32 -3.21
CA PHE A 97 -10.33 11.48 -4.63
C PHE A 97 -8.82 11.65 -4.89
N ASN A 98 -7.99 11.39 -3.87
CA ASN A 98 -6.53 11.45 -4.03
C ASN A 98 -6.05 10.38 -5.04
N PRO A 99 -5.36 10.76 -6.12
CA PRO A 99 -4.95 9.84 -7.19
C PRO A 99 -4.17 8.62 -6.71
N GLU A 100 -3.19 8.81 -5.84
CA GLU A 100 -2.32 7.73 -5.36
C GLU A 100 -3.10 6.78 -4.44
N TRP A 101 -3.94 7.33 -3.56
CA TRP A 101 -4.74 6.54 -2.63
C TRP A 101 -5.79 5.71 -3.37
N ILE A 102 -6.46 6.30 -4.36
CA ILE A 102 -7.41 5.58 -5.22
C ILE A 102 -6.70 4.51 -6.03
N SER A 103 -5.49 4.76 -6.51
CA SER A 103 -4.71 3.76 -7.24
C SER A 103 -4.31 2.59 -6.33
N SER A 104 -3.74 2.85 -5.15
CA SER A 104 -3.44 1.82 -4.14
C SER A 104 -4.67 1.02 -3.76
N THR A 105 -5.78 1.71 -3.45
CA THR A 105 -7.05 1.08 -3.09
C THR A 105 -7.53 0.17 -4.20
N THR A 106 -7.44 0.59 -5.45
CA THR A 106 -7.86 -0.22 -6.60
C THR A 106 -7.01 -1.49 -6.71
N THR A 107 -5.69 -1.41 -6.54
CA THR A 107 -4.81 -2.58 -6.50
C THR A 107 -5.21 -3.55 -5.38
N LEU A 108 -5.35 -3.05 -4.15
CA LEU A 108 -5.67 -3.86 -2.97
C LEU A 108 -7.07 -4.47 -3.05
N LEU A 109 -8.05 -3.71 -3.55
CA LEU A 109 -9.43 -4.13 -3.74
C LEU A 109 -9.53 -5.26 -4.77
N LEU A 110 -8.85 -5.13 -5.91
CA LEU A 110 -8.80 -6.18 -6.92
C LEU A 110 -8.18 -7.48 -6.38
N GLY A 111 -7.10 -7.38 -5.61
CA GLY A 111 -6.47 -8.53 -4.97
C GLY A 111 -7.35 -9.20 -3.93
N THR A 112 -8.03 -8.40 -3.11
CA THR A 112 -8.97 -8.87 -2.08
C THR A 112 -10.20 -9.53 -2.71
N MET A 113 -10.74 -8.94 -3.77
CA MET A 113 -11.82 -9.54 -4.58
C MET A 113 -11.41 -10.87 -5.20
N TYR A 114 -10.18 -10.96 -5.69
CA TYR A 114 -9.66 -12.22 -6.21
C TYR A 114 -9.55 -13.28 -5.13
N ALA A 115 -9.02 -12.94 -3.94
CA ALA A 115 -8.98 -13.84 -2.79
C ALA A 115 -10.39 -14.36 -2.43
N LYS A 116 -11.36 -13.45 -2.27
CA LYS A 116 -12.75 -13.78 -1.95
C LYS A 116 -13.40 -14.68 -2.99
N LYS A 117 -13.18 -14.40 -4.28
CA LYS A 117 -13.70 -15.21 -5.39
C LYS A 117 -13.16 -16.65 -5.36
N ASN A 118 -11.96 -16.85 -4.81
CA ASN A 118 -11.36 -18.17 -4.62
C ASN A 118 -11.77 -18.83 -3.29
N GLY A 119 -12.78 -18.31 -2.60
CA GLY A 119 -13.31 -18.90 -1.37
C GLY A 119 -12.45 -18.63 -0.13
N LEU A 120 -11.51 -17.67 -0.20
CA LEU A 120 -10.67 -17.31 0.94
C LEU A 120 -11.37 -16.23 1.78
N HIS A 121 -11.20 -16.29 3.10
CA HIS A 121 -11.86 -15.43 4.07
C HIS A 121 -10.91 -14.45 4.76
N SER A 122 -9.60 -14.65 4.65
CA SER A 122 -8.59 -13.81 5.28
C SER A 122 -7.44 -13.43 4.34
N ILE A 123 -6.99 -12.18 4.46
CA ILE A 123 -5.87 -11.63 3.70
C ILE A 123 -4.84 -10.94 4.62
N SER A 124 -3.60 -10.86 4.15
CA SER A 124 -2.54 -10.04 4.76
C SER A 124 -1.81 -9.23 3.69
N SER A 125 -1.20 -8.11 4.09
CA SER A 125 -0.39 -7.28 3.20
C SER A 125 0.74 -6.59 3.98
N GLY A 126 1.72 -6.04 3.28
CA GLY A 126 2.85 -5.31 3.88
C GLY A 126 2.54 -3.86 4.29
N GLU A 127 1.27 -3.44 4.32
CA GLU A 127 0.89 -2.06 4.64
C GLU A 127 1.36 -1.64 6.05
N GLY A 128 1.92 -0.43 6.15
CA GLY A 128 2.50 0.13 7.37
C GLY A 128 4.01 -0.01 7.51
N ALA A 129 4.64 -0.93 6.76
CA ALA A 129 6.10 -1.09 6.79
C ALA A 129 6.82 0.19 6.34
N ASP A 130 6.31 0.87 5.31
CA ASP A 130 6.92 2.09 4.78
C ASP A 130 6.89 3.26 5.77
N ASP A 131 5.80 3.41 6.52
CA ASP A 131 5.67 4.44 7.53
C ASP A 131 6.59 4.17 8.74
N LEU A 132 6.66 2.92 9.22
CA LEU A 132 7.50 2.55 10.36
C LEU A 132 9.00 2.70 10.08
N LEU A 133 9.40 2.38 8.86
CA LEU A 133 10.80 2.38 8.42
C LEU A 133 11.20 3.65 7.66
N GLY A 134 10.29 4.63 7.54
CA GLY A 134 10.55 5.94 6.95
C GLY A 134 10.98 5.87 5.49
N SER A 135 10.38 5.00 4.69
CA SER A 135 10.88 4.71 3.34
C SER A 135 10.18 5.47 2.22
N PHE A 136 9.22 6.34 2.54
CA PHE A 136 8.67 7.27 1.55
C PHE A 136 9.71 8.31 1.11
N PRO A 137 9.68 8.76 -0.16
CA PRO A 137 10.65 9.73 -0.70
C PRO A 137 10.80 11.01 0.13
N PHE A 138 9.73 11.48 0.76
CA PHE A 138 9.74 12.63 1.66
C PHE A 138 10.70 12.43 2.85
N PHE A 139 10.73 11.23 3.44
CA PHE A 139 11.59 10.90 4.57
C PHE A 139 13.01 10.56 4.12
N THR A 140 13.17 9.81 3.03
CA THR A 140 14.50 9.44 2.53
C THR A 140 15.30 10.65 2.04
N ASN A 141 14.62 11.71 1.60
CA ASN A 141 15.23 12.96 1.15
C ASN A 141 15.29 14.04 2.25
N TRP A 142 14.98 13.68 3.50
CA TRP A 142 14.94 14.62 4.62
C TRP A 142 16.27 15.34 4.82
N LYS A 143 16.22 16.67 4.98
CA LYS A 143 17.39 17.54 5.19
C LYS A 143 17.48 18.14 6.59
N GLY A 144 16.44 17.97 7.41
CA GLY A 144 16.40 18.45 8.79
C GLY A 144 17.15 17.53 9.76
N SER A 145 17.02 17.82 11.06
CA SER A 145 17.64 16.99 12.10
C SER A 145 16.98 15.61 12.21
N GLN A 146 17.71 14.63 12.75
CA GLN A 146 17.18 13.29 13.04
C GLN A 146 16.06 13.33 14.09
N LYS A 147 16.12 14.26 15.04
CA LYS A 147 15.09 14.44 16.05
C LYS A 147 13.74 14.83 15.41
N GLN A 148 13.76 15.85 14.55
CA GLN A 148 12.57 16.29 13.82
C GLN A 148 12.02 15.19 12.90
N LEU A 149 12.91 14.42 12.26
CA LEU A 149 12.48 13.27 11.45
C LEU A 149 11.73 12.22 12.30
N SER A 150 12.25 11.90 13.50
CA SER A 150 11.59 10.97 14.42
C SER A 150 10.21 11.50 14.83
N GLU A 151 10.12 12.77 15.23
CA GLU A 151 8.87 13.41 15.67
C GLU A 151 7.80 13.37 14.56
N ILE A 152 8.16 13.69 13.32
CA ILE A 152 7.21 13.68 12.19
C ILE A 152 6.80 12.25 11.81
N LEU A 153 7.73 11.30 11.86
CA LEU A 153 7.41 9.90 11.62
C LEU A 153 6.43 9.40 12.69
N GLU A 154 6.69 9.66 13.96
CA GLU A 154 5.82 9.28 15.07
C GLU A 154 4.41 9.88 14.92
N GLN A 155 4.30 11.18 14.63
CA GLN A 155 3.01 11.84 14.36
C GLN A 155 2.26 11.17 13.21
N ARG A 156 2.97 10.78 12.14
CA ARG A 156 2.35 10.12 10.99
C ARG A 156 1.81 8.74 11.33
N LEU A 157 2.46 8.00 12.23
CA LEU A 157 2.03 6.64 12.61
C LEU A 157 0.64 6.64 13.26
N ASP A 158 0.27 7.72 13.95
CA ASP A 158 -1.05 7.92 14.55
C ASP A 158 -2.16 8.19 13.51
N GLU A 159 -1.77 8.51 12.27
CA GLU A 159 -2.69 8.92 11.19
C GLU A 159 -2.81 7.90 10.06
N ILE A 160 -2.15 6.74 10.17
CA ILE A 160 -2.14 5.74 9.09
C ILE A 160 -3.53 5.16 8.90
N VAL A 161 -4.06 5.33 7.69
CA VAL A 161 -5.21 4.57 7.21
C VAL A 161 -4.69 3.30 6.55
N VAL A 162 -5.07 2.15 7.11
CA VAL A 162 -4.72 0.84 6.56
C VAL A 162 -5.79 0.44 5.55
N MET A 163 -5.51 0.61 4.27
CA MET A 163 -6.53 0.49 3.22
C MET A 163 -7.07 -0.94 3.14
N SER A 164 -6.22 -1.95 3.31
CA SER A 164 -6.65 -3.37 3.32
C SER A 164 -7.64 -3.68 4.43
N ASP A 165 -7.54 -3.04 5.61
CA ASP A 165 -8.50 -3.24 6.70
C ASP A 165 -9.90 -2.70 6.32
N VAL A 166 -9.94 -1.48 5.76
CA VAL A 166 -11.18 -0.86 5.26
C VAL A 166 -11.81 -1.71 4.16
N ILE A 167 -11.00 -2.17 3.20
CA ILE A 167 -11.43 -3.03 2.10
C ILE A 167 -11.95 -4.37 2.62
N ALA A 168 -11.18 -5.06 3.46
CA ALA A 168 -11.55 -6.38 3.98
C ALA A 168 -12.87 -6.33 4.76
N LYS A 169 -13.04 -5.32 5.64
CA LYS A 169 -14.30 -5.05 6.35
C LYS A 169 -15.46 -4.82 5.39
N SER A 170 -15.29 -4.01 4.34
CA SER A 170 -16.34 -3.78 3.34
C SER A 170 -16.77 -5.05 2.59
N MET A 171 -15.93 -6.09 2.64
CA MET A 171 -16.10 -7.35 1.96
C MET A 171 -16.36 -8.53 2.91
N ASN A 172 -16.58 -8.32 4.21
CA ASN A 172 -16.67 -9.39 5.21
C ASN A 172 -15.50 -10.38 5.14
N MET A 173 -14.28 -9.84 5.06
CA MET A 173 -13.04 -10.59 5.13
C MET A 173 -12.23 -10.14 6.34
N ASP A 174 -11.41 -11.05 6.85
CA ASP A 174 -10.43 -10.74 7.89
C ASP A 174 -9.16 -10.16 7.27
N TYR A 175 -8.64 -9.11 7.87
CA TYR A 175 -7.32 -8.57 7.52
C TYR A 175 -6.34 -8.79 8.67
N ILE A 176 -5.22 -9.44 8.36
CA ILE A 176 -4.08 -9.61 9.27
C ILE A 176 -3.07 -8.53 8.91
N ALA A 177 -2.69 -7.71 9.89
CA ALA A 177 -1.88 -6.51 9.68
C ALA A 177 -0.56 -6.58 10.47
N PRO A 178 0.45 -7.37 10.04
CA PRO A 178 1.65 -7.61 10.85
C PRO A 178 2.39 -6.34 11.25
N PHE A 179 2.55 -5.39 10.32
CA PHE A 179 3.20 -4.11 10.59
C PHE A 179 2.32 -3.13 11.40
N GLN A 180 1.08 -3.48 11.71
CA GLN A 180 0.23 -2.70 12.60
C GLN A 180 0.14 -3.28 14.01
N ASP A 181 0.59 -4.53 14.20
CA ASP A 181 0.66 -5.17 15.52
C ASP A 181 1.63 -4.41 16.42
N LYS A 182 1.20 -4.18 17.66
CA LYS A 182 1.95 -3.43 18.67
C LYS A 182 3.37 -3.98 18.87
N ARG A 183 3.54 -5.31 18.88
CA ARG A 183 4.84 -5.95 19.09
C ARG A 183 5.82 -5.64 17.95
N VAL A 184 5.33 -5.67 16.71
CA VAL A 184 6.14 -5.35 15.51
C VAL A 184 6.47 -3.87 15.46
N LYS A 185 5.49 -3.00 15.79
CA LYS A 185 5.71 -1.55 15.91
C LYS A 185 6.77 -1.23 16.95
N GLU A 186 6.63 -1.73 18.18
CA GLU A 186 7.59 -1.50 19.27
C GLU A 186 8.99 -2.00 18.91
N ALA A 187 9.09 -3.20 18.32
CA ALA A 187 10.34 -3.72 17.80
C ALA A 187 11.00 -2.75 16.81
N ILE A 188 10.29 -2.33 15.76
CA ILE A 188 10.87 -1.43 14.74
C ILE A 188 11.18 -0.06 15.33
N LEU A 189 10.32 0.50 16.18
CA LEU A 189 10.48 1.84 16.75
C LEU A 189 11.60 1.90 17.80
N SER A 190 11.96 0.79 18.43
CA SER A 190 13.15 0.70 19.30
C SER A 190 14.46 0.93 18.56
N ILE A 191 14.47 0.82 17.23
CA ILE A 191 15.65 1.01 16.39
C ILE A 191 15.91 2.51 16.22
N PRO A 192 17.13 2.99 16.52
CA PRO A 192 17.49 4.39 16.32
C PRO A 192 17.14 4.85 14.90
N ILE A 193 16.55 6.05 14.78
CA ILE A 193 16.11 6.57 13.48
C ILE A 193 17.24 6.59 12.44
N LYS A 194 18.49 6.86 12.88
CA LYS A 194 19.68 6.79 12.02
C LYS A 194 19.87 5.43 11.36
N GLU A 195 19.58 4.35 12.08
CA GLU A 195 19.67 2.98 11.56
C GLU A 195 18.46 2.60 10.71
N ARG A 196 17.24 3.02 11.11
CA ARG A 196 16.03 2.83 10.28
C ARG A 196 16.19 3.46 8.89
N MET A 197 16.79 4.64 8.85
CA MET A 197 17.05 5.42 7.63
C MET A 197 18.39 5.07 6.94
N LYS A 198 19.13 4.07 7.43
CA LYS A 198 20.43 3.70 6.86
C LYS A 198 20.28 3.25 5.40
N GLN A 199 21.27 3.62 4.59
CA GLN A 199 21.45 3.12 3.23
C GLN A 199 22.82 2.46 3.12
N ASP A 200 22.91 1.36 2.39
CA ASP A 200 24.13 0.56 2.29
C ASP A 200 24.16 -0.23 0.98
N GLY A 201 25.14 0.05 0.12
CA GLY A 201 25.24 -0.55 -1.21
C GLY A 201 23.94 -0.43 -2.03
N LYS A 202 23.33 -1.57 -2.36
CA LYS A 202 22.06 -1.64 -3.11
C LYS A 202 20.82 -1.39 -2.23
N ILE A 203 20.93 -1.52 -0.91
CA ILE A 203 19.81 -1.30 0.00
C ILE A 203 19.65 0.20 0.23
N ARG A 204 18.58 0.77 -0.33
CA ARG A 204 18.28 2.22 -0.25
C ARG A 204 17.15 2.57 0.73
N THR A 205 16.34 1.60 1.13
CA THR A 205 15.24 1.79 2.07
C THR A 205 15.07 0.58 2.97
N LYS A 206 14.42 0.74 4.12
CA LYS A 206 14.01 -0.37 5.00
C LYS A 206 15.20 -1.25 5.43
N TYR A 207 16.35 -0.64 5.73
CA TYR A 207 17.59 -1.38 5.99
C TYR A 207 17.45 -2.42 7.10
N PRO A 208 16.87 -2.12 8.28
CA PRO A 208 16.71 -3.12 9.33
C PRO A 208 15.89 -4.33 8.90
N LEU A 209 14.76 -4.11 8.20
CA LEU A 209 13.89 -5.18 7.73
C LEU A 209 14.60 -6.05 6.67
N ARG A 210 15.27 -5.43 5.70
CA ARG A 210 16.02 -6.16 4.67
C ARG A 210 17.15 -6.98 5.28
N LYS A 211 17.88 -6.44 6.25
CA LYS A 211 18.94 -7.18 6.96
C LYS A 211 18.38 -8.31 7.83
N ALA A 212 17.22 -8.14 8.45
CA ALA A 212 16.56 -9.20 9.23
C ALA A 212 16.13 -10.41 8.39
N TYR A 213 16.01 -10.24 7.07
CA TYR A 213 15.57 -11.28 6.15
C TYR A 213 16.65 -11.69 5.12
N GLU A 214 17.88 -11.17 5.24
CA GLU A 214 18.92 -11.35 4.21
C GLU A 214 19.28 -12.82 3.95
N GLU A 215 19.22 -13.66 4.99
CA GLU A 215 19.49 -15.10 4.89
C GLU A 215 18.23 -15.95 4.61
N TYR A 216 17.04 -15.33 4.60
CA TYR A 216 15.75 -16.02 4.55
C TYR A 216 14.97 -15.76 3.26
N LEU A 217 15.14 -14.57 2.67
CA LEU A 217 14.49 -14.18 1.42
C LEU A 217 15.51 -14.09 0.29
N PRO A 218 15.09 -14.27 -0.97
CA PRO A 218 16.01 -14.19 -2.09
C PRO A 218 16.69 -12.83 -2.21
N ALA A 219 17.96 -12.81 -2.63
CA ALA A 219 18.76 -11.59 -2.76
C ALA A 219 18.12 -10.54 -3.68
N ASP A 220 17.41 -10.97 -4.73
CA ASP A 220 16.65 -10.11 -5.62
C ASP A 220 15.55 -9.35 -4.87
N CYS A 221 14.88 -9.99 -3.90
CA CYS A 221 13.89 -9.34 -3.03
C CYS A 221 14.56 -8.33 -2.07
N ILE A 222 15.67 -8.74 -1.46
CA ILE A 222 16.43 -7.96 -0.48
C ILE A 222 17.02 -6.69 -1.08
N THR A 223 17.39 -6.70 -2.35
CA THR A 223 17.99 -5.55 -3.03
C THR A 223 17.06 -4.82 -4.00
N ARG A 224 15.82 -5.34 -4.20
CA ARG A 224 14.79 -4.71 -5.04
C ARG A 224 14.54 -3.26 -4.60
N PRO A 225 14.63 -2.27 -5.52
CA PRO A 225 14.19 -0.91 -5.25
C PRO A 225 12.73 -0.87 -4.80
N GLN A 226 12.42 0.00 -3.85
CA GLN A 226 11.04 0.18 -3.42
C GLN A 226 10.17 0.63 -4.59
N THR A 227 8.99 0.02 -4.70
CA THR A 227 7.98 0.37 -5.70
C THR A 227 6.64 0.45 -5.00
N MET A 228 5.87 1.51 -5.26
CA MET A 228 4.51 1.66 -4.74
C MET A 228 3.58 0.64 -5.40
N ALA A 229 2.63 0.09 -4.66
CA ALA A 229 1.73 -0.97 -5.15
C ALA A 229 1.01 -0.58 -6.47
N PHE A 230 0.58 0.68 -6.59
CA PHE A 230 -0.12 1.15 -7.80
C PHE A 230 0.78 1.25 -9.05
N THR A 231 2.04 1.61 -8.89
CA THR A 231 3.03 1.66 -9.99
C THR A 231 3.51 0.26 -10.32
N GLY A 232 3.79 -0.54 -9.28
CA GLY A 232 4.27 -1.91 -9.41
C GLY A 232 3.27 -2.84 -10.09
N SER A 233 1.96 -2.59 -9.94
CA SER A 233 0.88 -3.32 -10.62
C SER A 233 0.47 -2.75 -11.98
N GLY A 234 0.86 -1.53 -12.32
CA GLY A 234 0.44 -0.82 -13.54
C GLY A 234 -0.96 -0.18 -13.46
N ILE A 235 -1.53 -0.11 -12.25
CA ILE A 235 -2.89 0.39 -12.02
C ILE A 235 -2.93 1.91 -12.21
N TYR A 236 -1.97 2.65 -11.65
CA TYR A 236 -1.94 4.12 -11.76
C TYR A 236 -1.92 4.56 -13.23
N GLU A 237 -1.01 4.00 -14.03
CA GLU A 237 -0.87 4.29 -15.45
C GLU A 237 -2.11 3.87 -16.27
N THR A 238 -2.91 2.94 -15.77
CA THR A 238 -4.15 2.52 -16.43
C THR A 238 -5.27 3.52 -16.14
N ILE A 239 -5.46 3.90 -14.88
CA ILE A 239 -6.56 4.77 -14.47
C ILE A 239 -6.29 6.26 -14.69
N GLN A 240 -5.03 6.66 -14.85
CA GLN A 240 -4.67 8.05 -15.18
C GLN A 240 -5.36 8.53 -16.46
N SER A 241 -5.60 7.63 -17.42
CA SER A 241 -6.30 7.92 -18.68
C SER A 241 -7.77 8.36 -18.50
N ILE A 242 -8.38 8.15 -17.33
CA ILE A 242 -9.70 8.72 -17.00
C ILE A 242 -9.65 10.26 -17.04
N GLY A 243 -8.49 10.86 -16.79
CA GLY A 243 -8.28 12.29 -16.95
C GLY A 243 -8.34 12.78 -18.40
N ASP A 244 -8.19 11.91 -19.40
CA ASP A 244 -8.20 12.28 -20.82
C ASP A 244 -9.62 12.65 -21.30
N GLU A 245 -10.65 12.19 -20.59
CA GLU A 245 -12.05 12.56 -20.82
C GLU A 245 -12.34 14.02 -20.39
N ILE A 246 -11.44 14.65 -19.66
CA ILE A 246 -11.57 16.04 -19.20
C ILE A 246 -10.97 17.00 -20.22
N THR A 247 -11.81 17.90 -20.74
CA THR A 247 -11.34 18.96 -21.64
C THR A 247 -10.45 19.96 -20.90
N THR A 248 -9.49 20.57 -21.60
CA THR A 248 -8.63 21.59 -20.99
C THR A 248 -9.44 22.79 -20.49
N GLN A 249 -10.49 23.19 -21.21
CA GLN A 249 -11.37 24.28 -20.79
C GLN A 249 -12.09 23.95 -19.48
N GLU A 250 -12.70 22.77 -19.37
CA GLU A 250 -13.38 22.34 -18.14
C GLU A 250 -12.41 22.30 -16.95
N TYR A 251 -11.21 21.76 -17.15
CA TYR A 251 -10.19 21.71 -16.11
C TYR A 251 -9.77 23.10 -15.62
N MET A 252 -9.52 24.04 -16.54
CA MET A 252 -9.12 25.40 -16.20
C MET A 252 -10.23 26.15 -15.43
N GLN A 253 -11.50 25.91 -15.76
CA GLN A 253 -12.63 26.46 -15.01
C GLN A 253 -12.70 25.88 -13.59
N ALA A 254 -12.48 24.57 -13.44
CA ALA A 254 -12.48 23.91 -12.14
C ALA A 254 -11.37 24.43 -11.21
N LEU A 255 -10.17 24.71 -11.75
CA LEU A 255 -9.06 25.29 -10.98
C LEU A 255 -9.39 26.68 -10.40
N GLN A 256 -10.17 27.48 -11.12
CA GLN A 256 -10.55 28.83 -10.69
C GLN A 256 -11.69 28.82 -9.66
N SER A 257 -12.63 27.88 -9.79
CA SER A 257 -13.90 27.91 -9.07
C SER A 257 -13.99 26.92 -7.90
N ILE A 258 -13.31 25.76 -7.98
CA ILE A 258 -13.51 24.63 -7.06
C ILE A 258 -12.31 24.46 -6.14
N LEU A 259 -11.23 23.85 -6.65
CA LEU A 259 -10.03 23.48 -5.90
C LEU A 259 -8.80 23.54 -6.83
N PRO A 260 -7.59 23.74 -6.27
CA PRO A 260 -6.35 23.71 -7.02
C PRO A 260 -5.92 22.26 -7.30
N PHE A 261 -6.65 21.57 -8.18
CA PHE A 261 -6.31 20.22 -8.62
C PHE A 261 -4.90 20.20 -9.26
N LYS A 262 -4.17 19.11 -9.04
CA LYS A 262 -2.81 18.88 -9.56
C LYS A 262 -2.83 18.35 -11.00
N SER A 263 -3.93 17.73 -11.41
CA SER A 263 -4.09 17.17 -12.75
C SER A 263 -5.55 17.01 -13.16
N LYS A 264 -5.79 16.86 -14.46
CA LYS A 264 -7.09 16.45 -15.01
C LYS A 264 -7.58 15.14 -14.40
N PHE A 265 -6.67 14.21 -14.12
CA PHE A 265 -7.00 12.93 -13.50
C PHE A 265 -7.55 13.12 -12.08
N GLU A 266 -6.90 13.96 -11.25
CA GLU A 266 -7.41 14.28 -9.90
C GLU A 266 -8.78 14.95 -9.96
N TYR A 267 -9.00 15.85 -10.92
CA TYR A 267 -10.31 16.46 -11.13
C TYR A 267 -11.37 15.44 -11.59
N ALA A 268 -11.02 14.50 -12.46
CA ALA A 268 -11.92 13.42 -12.86
C ALA A 268 -12.33 12.55 -11.66
N LEU A 269 -11.39 12.20 -10.78
CA LEU A 269 -11.67 11.49 -9.53
C LEU A 269 -12.58 12.32 -8.61
N PHE A 270 -12.39 13.63 -8.54
CA PHE A 270 -13.26 14.52 -7.79
C PHE A 270 -14.70 14.51 -8.33
N LYS A 271 -14.89 14.54 -9.66
CA LYS A 271 -16.22 14.38 -10.26
C LYS A 271 -16.87 13.05 -9.90
N ILE A 272 -16.09 11.96 -9.87
CA ILE A 272 -16.58 10.65 -9.42
C ILE A 272 -16.98 10.72 -7.94
N TYR A 273 -16.16 11.34 -7.09
CA TYR A 273 -16.44 11.53 -5.67
C TYR A 273 -17.75 12.29 -5.44
N GLN A 274 -17.98 13.39 -6.17
CA GLN A 274 -19.19 14.21 -6.05
C GLN A 274 -20.49 13.49 -6.46
N LYS A 275 -20.42 12.39 -7.21
CA LYS A 275 -21.61 11.56 -7.49
C LYS A 275 -22.13 10.84 -6.24
N HIS A 276 -21.29 10.67 -5.22
CA HIS A 276 -21.57 9.81 -4.05
C HIS A 276 -21.50 10.55 -2.73
N PHE A 277 -20.79 11.68 -2.69
CA PHE A 277 -20.54 12.43 -1.47
C PHE A 277 -20.66 13.93 -1.70
N ASP A 278 -21.26 14.62 -0.72
CA ASP A 278 -21.26 16.08 -0.69
C ASP A 278 -19.85 16.59 -0.37
N PHE A 279 -19.35 17.49 -1.21
CA PHE A 279 -18.11 18.19 -0.95
C PHE A 279 -18.39 19.61 -0.42
N LYS A 280 -17.96 19.91 0.81
CA LYS A 280 -18.03 21.26 1.39
C LYS A 280 -16.63 21.86 1.43
N LYS A 281 -16.46 23.01 0.77
CA LYS A 281 -15.16 23.67 0.52
C LYS A 281 -14.50 24.24 1.79
N GLU A 282 -15.28 24.60 2.82
CA GLU A 282 -14.79 25.19 4.06
C GLU A 282 -15.63 24.81 5.28
N VAL A 283 -14.94 24.63 6.42
CA VAL A 283 -15.48 24.96 7.74
C VAL A 283 -14.34 25.59 8.56
N ASN A 284 -14.61 26.73 9.20
CA ASN A 284 -13.69 27.45 10.11
C ASN A 284 -12.31 27.87 9.52
N GLY A 285 -12.26 28.33 8.26
CA GLY A 285 -11.09 29.01 7.72
C GLY A 285 -9.83 28.15 7.49
N LYS A 286 -9.96 26.82 7.58
CA LYS A 286 -8.87 25.87 7.28
C LYS A 286 -9.19 25.06 6.02
N ARG A 287 -8.23 24.95 5.10
CA ARG A 287 -8.35 24.16 3.87
C ARG A 287 -8.48 22.67 4.22
N MET A 288 -9.55 22.02 3.77
CA MET A 288 -9.66 20.57 3.80
C MET A 288 -8.72 19.96 2.74
N CYS A 289 -7.69 19.26 3.20
CA CYS A 289 -6.93 18.33 2.36
C CYS A 289 -7.59 16.94 2.49
N SER A 290 -7.48 16.10 1.46
CA SER A 290 -8.06 14.76 1.38
C SER A 290 -7.45 13.71 2.34
N LEU A 291 -6.91 14.15 3.49
CA LEU A 291 -6.40 13.30 4.56
C LEU A 291 -7.58 12.92 5.45
N TRP A 292 -8.04 11.70 5.27
CA TRP A 292 -9.12 11.09 6.05
C TRP A 292 -8.61 10.85 7.48
N LYS A 293 -9.17 11.55 8.49
CA LYS A 293 -9.09 11.16 9.91
C LYS A 293 -10.44 10.58 10.35
N PHE A 294 -10.37 9.50 11.11
CA PHE A 294 -11.45 8.57 11.45
C PHE A 294 -12.69 9.23 12.12
N ASN A 295 -13.87 8.81 11.66
CA ASN A 295 -15.21 8.88 12.28
C ASN A 295 -15.81 10.22 12.74
N GLU A 296 -15.09 11.33 12.63
CA GLU A 296 -15.66 12.67 12.65
C GLU A 296 -14.96 13.47 11.55
N TRP A 297 -15.71 14.28 10.80
CA TRP A 297 -15.12 15.28 9.90
C TRP A 297 -14.36 16.30 10.76
N LYS A 298 -13.13 15.97 11.16
CA LYS A 298 -12.28 16.86 11.93
C LYS A 298 -11.16 17.40 11.05
N TYR A 299 -11.22 18.72 10.97
CA TYR A 299 -10.32 19.65 10.31
C TYR A 299 -8.85 19.36 10.64
N CYS A 300 -7.95 19.71 9.72
CA CYS A 300 -6.56 20.02 10.11
C CYS A 300 -6.55 21.18 11.13
#